data_AF-A8HAB8-F1
#
_entry.id   AF-A8HAB8-F1
#
_cell.length_a   1.000
_cell.length_b   1.000
_cell.length_c   1.000
_cell.angle_alpha   90.00
_cell.angle_beta   90.00
_cell.angle_gamma   90.00
#
_symmetry.space_group_name_H-M   'P 1'
#
loop_
_entity.id
_entity.type
_entity.pdbx_description
1 polymer ?
#
loop_
_entity_poly.entity_id
_entity_poly.type
_entity_poly.pdbx_seq_one_letter_code
_entity_poly.pdbx_strand_id
1 'polypeptide(L)' 'MSSRKAPYKLLSLGYLIPSWGLLFWLNFSTEPSLFGHFIAIPSLFMMTGYCAYLIARKGE' A
#
# COMPACT_ATOMS: atom_id res chain seq x y z
N MET A 1 2.62 25.60 20.83
CA MET A 1 3.19 25.54 19.46
C MET A 1 2.47 24.41 18.72
N SER A 2 1.67 24.76 17.71
CA SER A 2 0.68 23.89 17.05
C SER A 2 1.33 22.70 16.29
N SER A 3 0.76 21.52 16.48
CA SER A 3 1.22 20.22 15.96
C SER A 3 1.06 20.13 14.44
N ARG A 4 2.11 20.48 13.68
CA ARG A 4 2.17 20.34 12.22
C ARG A 4 2.52 18.91 11.75
N LYS A 5 1.95 17.87 12.37
CA LYS A 5 2.23 16.45 12.05
C LYS A 5 1.19 15.79 11.13
N ALA A 6 0.21 16.52 10.59
CA ALA A 6 -0.80 15.97 9.69
C ALA A 6 -0.39 15.77 8.20
N PRO A 7 0.57 16.51 7.58
CA PRO A 7 0.69 16.52 6.12
C PRO A 7 1.27 15.23 5.54
N TYR A 8 2.17 14.56 6.27
CA TYR A 8 2.79 13.32 5.78
C TYR A 8 1.84 12.12 5.81
N LYS A 9 0.89 12.08 6.76
CA LYS A 9 -0.11 11.00 6.83
C LYS A 9 -1.06 11.06 5.64
N LEU A 10 -1.56 12.25 5.30
CA LEU A 10 -2.40 12.49 4.13
C LEU A 10 -1.68 12.20 2.82
N LEU A 11 -0.42 12.64 2.68
CA LEU A 11 0.40 12.33 1.49
C LEU A 11 0.66 10.84 1.34
N SER A 12 1.00 10.15 2.44
CA SER A 12 1.24 8.71 2.44
C SER A 12 -0.03 7.93 2.09
N LEU A 13 -1.20 8.35 2.59
CA LEU A 13 -2.48 7.76 2.24
C LEU A 13 -2.81 7.97 0.76
N GLY A 14 -2.55 9.18 0.25
CA GLY A 14 -2.71 9.54 -1.16
C GLY A 14 -1.79 8.75 -2.10
N TYR A 15 -0.62 8.28 -1.63
CA TYR A 15 0.24 7.37 -2.36
C TYR A 15 -0.16 5.89 -2.21
N LEU A 16 -0.75 5.53 -1.07
CA LEU A 16 -1.14 4.15 -0.77
C LEU A 16 -2.27 3.66 -1.67
N ILE A 17 -3.32 4.49 -1.82
CA ILE A 17 -4.52 4.18 -2.61
C ILE A 17 -4.18 3.86 -4.08
N PRO A 18 -3.46 4.72 -4.82
CA PRO A 18 -3.08 4.41 -6.20
C PRO A 18 -2.09 3.24 -6.27
N SER A 19 -1.20 3.07 -5.29
CA SER A 19 -0.28 1.91 -5.26
C SER A 19 -1.02 0.59 -5.09
N TRP A 20 -2.05 0.56 -4.23
CA TRP A 20 -2.94 -0.60 -4.08
C TRP A 20 -3.77 -0.86 -5.34
N GLY A 21 -4.32 0.19 -5.97
CA GLY A 21 -5.05 0.08 -7.23
C GLY A 21 -4.17 -0.44 -8.38
N LEU A 22 -2.93 0.03 -8.48
CA LEU A 22 -1.93 -0.44 -9.45
C LEU A 22 -1.54 -1.90 -9.21
N LEU A 23 -1.30 -2.31 -7.96
CA LEU A 23 -1.03 -3.71 -7.62
C LEU A 23 -2.21 -4.62 -7.97
N PHE A 24 -3.44 -4.17 -7.70
CA PHE A 24 -4.64 -4.90 -8.08
C PHE A 24 -4.79 -4.98 -9.60
N TRP A 25 -4.57 -3.88 -10.31
CA TRP A 25 -4.61 -3.83 -11.77
C TRP A 25 -3.55 -4.74 -12.40
N LEU A 26 -2.32 -4.71 -11.87
CA LEU A 26 -1.23 -5.58 -12.29
C LEU A 26 -1.61 -7.05 -12.12
N ASN A 27 -2.42 -7.38 -11.09
CA ASN A 27 -2.91 -8.73 -10.85
C ASN A 27 -3.71 -9.27 -12.04
N PHE A 28 -4.64 -8.46 -12.54
CA PHE A 28 -5.50 -8.85 -13.66
C PHE A 28 -4.85 -8.67 -15.03
N SER A 29 -3.85 -7.78 -15.14
CA SER A 29 -3.19 -7.46 -16.42
C SER A 29 -1.92 -8.28 -16.69
N THR A 30 -1.36 -8.96 -15.68
CA THR A 30 -0.17 -9.82 -15.84
C THR A 30 -0.57 -11.14 -16.49
N GLU A 31 0.31 -11.69 -17.32
CA GLU A 31 0.20 -13.06 -17.87
C GLU A 31 -0.23 -14.07 -16.79
N PRO A 32 -0.93 -15.17 -17.15
CA PRO A 32 -1.50 -16.13 -16.21
C PRO A 32 -0.40 -16.96 -15.53
N SER A 33 0.38 -16.30 -14.69
CA SER A 33 1.38 -16.87 -13.81
C SER A 33 0.69 -17.11 -12.48
N LEU A 34 0.45 -18.40 -12.16
CA LEU A 34 -0.15 -18.81 -10.89
C LEU A 34 0.62 -18.19 -9.70
N PHE A 35 1.94 -18.09 -9.82
CA PHE A 35 2.78 -17.46 -8.79
C PHE A 35 2.49 -15.95 -8.62
N GLY A 36 2.33 -15.21 -9.72
CA GLY A 36 2.06 -13.77 -9.67
C GLY A 36 0.73 -13.47 -8.99
N HIS A 37 -0.31 -14.20 -9.40
CA HIS A 37 -1.68 -13.94 -8.98
C HIS A 37 -1.98 -14.39 -7.54
N PHE A 38 -1.43 -15.55 -7.14
CA PHE A 38 -1.74 -16.16 -5.84
C PHE A 38 -0.73 -15.86 -4.73
N ILE A 39 0.51 -15.49 -5.07
CA ILE A 39 1.58 -15.36 -4.07
C ILE A 39 2.17 -13.94 -4.09
N ALA A 40 2.71 -13.50 -5.23
CA ALA A 40 3.46 -12.25 -5.28
C ALA A 40 2.57 -11.03 -4.94
N ILE A 41 1.41 -10.91 -5.59
CA ILE A 41 0.55 -9.74 -5.45
C ILE A 41 -0.18 -9.70 -4.10
N PRO A 42 -0.75 -10.80 -3.58
CA PRO A 42 -1.31 -10.84 -2.24
C PRO A 42 -0.26 -10.53 -1.16
N SER A 43 0.98 -11.04 -1.29
CA SER A 43 2.07 -10.72 -0.37
C SER A 43 2.46 -9.25 -0.45
N LEU A 44 2.61 -8.68 -1.65
CA LEU A 44 2.89 -7.25 -1.85
C LEU A 44 1.77 -6.37 -1.27
N PHE A 45 0.52 -6.76 -1.45
CA PHE A 45 -0.65 -6.06 -0.92
C PHE A 45 -0.67 -6.06 0.61
N MET A 46 -0.50 -7.24 1.24
CA MET A 46 -0.41 -7.37 2.70
C MET A 46 0.81 -6.62 3.27
N MET A 47 1.97 -6.73 2.63
CA MET A 47 3.18 -6.03 3.05
C MET A 47 3.00 -4.51 2.98
N THR A 48 2.42 -4.01 1.88
CA THR A 48 2.14 -2.57 1.71
C THR A 48 1.15 -2.07 2.77
N GLY A 49 0.09 -2.82 3.04
CA GLY A 49 -0.88 -2.51 4.10
C GLY A 49 -0.27 -2.54 5.50
N TYR A 50 0.59 -3.51 5.80
CA TYR A 50 1.29 -3.62 7.07
C TYR A 50 2.27 -2.46 7.29
N CYS A 51 3.04 -2.08 6.25
CA CYS A 51 3.91 -0.91 6.28
C CYS A 51 3.11 0.37 6.52
N ALA A 52 1.97 0.54 5.84
CA ALA A 52 1.07 1.67 6.04
C ALA A 52 0.57 1.75 7.49
N TYR A 53 0.16 0.60 8.03
CA TYR A 53 -0.30 0.49 9.41
C TYR A 53 0.82 0.87 10.40
N LEU A 54 2.03 0.35 10.21
CA LEU A 54 3.22 0.71 10.99
C LEU A 54 3.53 2.22 10.94
N ILE A 55 3.40 2.85 9.78
CA ILE A 55 3.61 4.30 9.64
C ILE A 55 2.50 5.08 10.35
N ALA A 56 1.25 4.64 10.23
CA ALA A 56 0.10 5.29 10.86
C ALA A 56 0.21 5.30 12.39
N ARG A 57 0.58 4.15 12.97
CA ARG A 57 0.70 3.92 14.42
C ARG A 57 2.00 4.45 15.05
N LYS A 58 3.08 4.60 14.28
CA LYS A 58 4.34 5.24 14.75
C LYS A 58 4.26 6.78 14.74
N GLY A 59 3.24 7.34 14.08
CA GLY A 59 2.97 8.77 14.03
C GLY A 59 1.97 9.26 15.10
N GLU A 60 1.64 8.43 16.09
CA GLU A 60 1.00 8.79 17.37
C GLU A 60 2.08 8.94 18.44
#